data_AF-A0A087BR81-F1
#
_entry.id   AF-A0A087BR81-F1
#
_cell.length_a   1.000
_cell.length_b   1.000
_cell.length_c   1.000
_cell.angle_alpha   90.00
_cell.angle_beta   90.00
_cell.angle_gamma   90.00
#
_symmetry.space_group_name_H-M   'P 1'
#
loop_
_entity.id
_entity.type
_entity.pdbx_description
1 polymer ?
#
loop_
_entity_poly.entity_id
_entity_poly.type
_entity_poly.pdbx_seq_one_letter_code
_entity_poly.pdbx_strand_id
1 'polypeptide(L)'
;MDALLVVDVQEDYIGEGRNDRRFFYHSGRYTPQLAKGLDVVSGNIFVKQHANCFSNTELARFLRDNNVTGLELVGIDGNYCVAASARAGKRNGFSVLLDQKCVEAAKAGRFTRTVDGLRHAGITVVR
;
A
#
# COMPACT_ATOMS: atom_id res chain seq x y z
N MET A 1 -7.23 -13.00 -7.40
CA MET A 1 -6.62 -11.66 -7.58
C MET A 1 -5.53 -11.80 -8.61
N ASP A 2 -5.31 -10.78 -9.42
CA ASP A 2 -4.43 -10.84 -10.60
C ASP A 2 -3.08 -10.16 -10.33
N ALA A 3 -3.05 -9.22 -9.37
CA ALA A 3 -1.83 -8.54 -8.94
C ALA A 3 -1.79 -8.37 -7.42
N LEU A 4 -0.58 -8.45 -6.86
CA LEU A 4 -0.28 -8.12 -5.47
C LEU A 4 0.33 -6.72 -5.40
N LEU A 5 -0.30 -5.80 -4.66
CA LEU A 5 0.26 -4.51 -4.28
C LEU A 5 0.83 -4.59 -2.87
N VAL A 6 2.15 -4.47 -2.80
CA VAL A 6 2.90 -4.31 -1.55
C VAL A 6 3.06 -2.81 -1.27
N VAL A 7 2.36 -2.29 -0.26
CA VAL A 7 2.30 -0.85 0.01
C VAL A 7 3.31 -0.46 1.09
N ASP A 8 4.18 0.49 0.75
CA ASP A 8 5.13 1.16 1.65
C ASP A 8 6.00 0.20 2.49
N VAL A 9 6.43 -0.90 1.89
CA VAL A 9 7.42 -1.81 2.48
C VAL A 9 8.82 -1.28 2.15
N GLN A 10 9.25 -0.31 2.94
CA GLN A 10 10.52 0.42 2.81
C GLN A 10 11.42 0.13 4.00
N GLU A 11 12.74 0.22 3.80
CA GLU A 11 13.73 -0.13 4.83
C GLU A 11 13.55 0.69 6.11
N ASP A 12 13.23 1.98 5.97
CA ASP A 12 13.03 2.89 7.11
C ASP A 12 11.76 2.59 7.93
N TYR A 13 10.88 1.71 7.43
CA TYR A 13 9.67 1.32 8.12
C TYR A 13 9.71 -0.10 8.70
N ILE A 14 10.36 -1.04 8.01
CA ILE A 14 10.32 -2.47 8.38
C ILE A 14 11.69 -3.10 8.67
N GLY A 15 12.80 -2.42 8.37
CA GLY A 15 14.15 -2.98 8.50
C GLY A 15 14.84 -2.62 9.83
N GLU A 16 16.11 -3.02 9.95
CA GLU A 16 16.97 -2.69 11.10
C GLU A 16 17.15 -1.17 11.29
N GLY A 17 16.93 -0.39 10.22
CA GLY A 17 16.94 1.06 10.20
C GLY A 17 15.61 1.73 10.55
N ARG A 18 14.61 0.99 11.06
CA ARG A 18 13.28 1.54 11.39
C ARG A 18 13.40 2.78 12.27
N ASN A 19 12.95 3.92 11.75
CA ASN A 19 12.96 5.20 12.46
C ASN A 19 11.55 5.51 12.98
N ASP A 20 11.43 5.78 14.28
CA ASP A 20 10.17 6.17 14.92
C ASP A 20 9.90 7.69 14.82
N ARG A 21 10.86 8.46 14.31
CA ARG A 21 10.77 9.91 14.12
C ARG A 21 10.25 10.28 12.73
N ARG A 22 9.75 11.51 12.65
CA ARG A 22 9.09 12.12 11.48
C ARG A 22 9.92 11.93 10.20
N PHE A 23 9.38 11.20 9.23
CA PHE A 23 10.02 10.98 7.93
C PHE A 23 9.99 12.26 7.08
N PHE A 24 11.16 12.75 6.71
CA PHE A 24 11.30 13.97 5.91
C PHE A 24 11.21 13.69 4.40
N TYR A 25 10.10 13.10 3.94
CA TYR A 25 9.82 12.89 2.50
C TYR A 25 9.81 14.20 1.69
N HIS A 26 9.66 15.34 2.37
CA HIS A 26 9.63 16.67 1.75
C HIS A 26 11.01 17.34 1.72
N SER A 27 12.01 16.77 2.39
CA SER A 27 13.38 17.24 2.23
C SER A 27 13.93 16.55 0.99
N GLY A 28 14.28 17.29 -0.07
CA GLY A 28 14.87 16.75 -1.30
C GLY A 28 16.24 16.04 -1.12
N ARG A 29 16.59 15.69 0.12
CA ARG A 29 17.79 14.96 0.53
C ARG A 29 17.49 13.50 0.91
N TYR A 30 16.23 13.11 0.95
CA TYR A 30 15.81 11.76 1.33
C TYR A 30 15.40 10.95 0.10
N THR A 31 16.11 9.83 -0.12
CA THR A 31 15.79 8.86 -1.16
C THR A 31 15.23 7.61 -0.49
N PRO A 32 13.92 7.33 -0.60
CA PRO A 32 13.34 6.13 -0.02
C PRO A 32 13.92 4.87 -0.67
N GLN A 33 14.25 3.87 0.15
CA GLN A 33 14.71 2.56 -0.31
C GLN A 33 13.64 1.51 -0.04
N LEU A 34 13.39 0.64 -1.02
CA LEU A 34 12.60 -0.57 -0.79
C LEU A 34 13.33 -1.46 0.22
N ALA A 35 12.57 -2.21 1.01
CA ALA A 35 13.16 -3.10 2.01
C ALA A 35 14.07 -4.14 1.35
N LYS A 36 15.21 -4.46 1.98
CA LYS A 36 16.20 -5.39 1.41
C LYS A 36 15.66 -6.79 1.09
N GLY A 37 14.56 -7.19 1.74
CA GLY A 37 13.86 -8.46 1.48
C GLY A 37 12.93 -8.45 0.26
N LEU A 38 12.84 -7.35 -0.49
CA LEU A 38 12.05 -7.26 -1.72
C LEU A 38 12.95 -7.18 -2.95
N ASP A 39 12.85 -8.18 -3.82
CA ASP A 39 13.54 -8.19 -5.10
C ASP A 39 12.85 -7.27 -6.12
N VAL A 40 13.61 -6.31 -6.66
CA VAL A 40 13.15 -5.43 -7.73
C VAL A 40 13.51 -6.06 -9.07
N VAL A 41 12.54 -6.73 -9.69
CA VAL A 41 12.74 -7.48 -10.94
C VAL A 41 12.41 -6.70 -12.21
N SER A 42 11.99 -5.43 -12.10
CA SER A 42 11.68 -4.58 -13.25
C SER A 42 11.92 -3.09 -12.97
N GLY A 43 11.97 -2.27 -14.02
CA GLY A 43 12.07 -0.81 -13.92
C GLY A 43 10.73 -0.10 -13.66
N ASN A 44 9.63 -0.83 -13.43
CA ASN A 44 8.31 -0.24 -13.22
C ASN A 44 8.17 0.30 -11.79
N ILE A 45 8.73 1.49 -11.56
CA ILE A 45 8.77 2.15 -10.24
C ILE A 45 7.77 3.32 -10.21
N PHE A 46 6.80 3.24 -9.30
CA PHE A 46 5.76 4.26 -9.12
C PHE A 46 5.92 4.96 -7.77
N VAL A 47 6.41 6.21 -7.79
CA VAL A 47 6.59 7.02 -6.58
C VAL A 47 5.31 7.77 -6.25
N LYS A 48 4.97 7.87 -4.96
CA LYS A 48 3.82 8.63 -4.45
C LYS A 48 4.23 9.63 -3.38
N GLN A 49 3.55 10.77 -3.31
CA GLN A 49 3.72 11.78 -2.25
C GLN A 49 2.55 11.82 -1.25
N HIS A 50 1.48 11.06 -1.52
CA HIS A 50 0.30 10.96 -0.68
C HIS A 50 0.12 9.54 -0.14
N ALA A 51 -0.75 9.38 0.87
CA ALA A 51 -1.05 8.06 1.46
C ALA A 51 -1.61 7.07 0.42
N ASN A 52 -2.39 7.57 -0.54
CA ASN A 52 -2.98 6.78 -1.61
C ASN A 52 -1.95 6.51 -2.73
N CYS A 53 -1.64 5.24 -3.03
CA CYS A 53 -0.74 4.89 -4.15
C CYS A 53 -1.28 5.28 -5.53
N PHE A 54 -2.60 5.29 -5.71
CA PHE A 54 -3.26 5.76 -6.94
C PHE A 54 -3.31 7.29 -7.06
N SER A 55 -2.65 8.04 -6.17
CA SER A 55 -2.37 9.46 -6.44
C SER A 55 -1.36 9.64 -7.57
N ASN A 56 -0.51 8.62 -7.81
CA ASN A 56 0.22 8.49 -9.06
C ASN A 56 -0.67 7.79 -10.08
N THR A 57 -1.13 8.54 -11.09
CA THR A 57 -2.06 8.04 -12.11
C THR A 57 -1.43 6.97 -13.02
N GLU A 58 -0.11 6.96 -13.16
CA GLU A 58 0.61 5.98 -13.97
C GLU A 58 0.48 4.56 -13.41
N LEU A 59 0.33 4.40 -12.09
CA LEU A 59 0.09 3.09 -11.49
C LEU A 59 -1.24 2.50 -11.98
N ALA A 60 -2.32 3.30 -11.96
CA ALA A 60 -3.63 2.85 -12.43
C ALA A 60 -3.59 2.50 -13.92
N ARG A 61 -2.90 3.32 -14.70
CA ARG A 61 -2.73 3.10 -16.15
C ARG A 61 -1.99 1.80 -16.43
N PHE A 62 -0.83 1.62 -15.81
CA PHE A 62 -0.03 0.41 -15.95
C PHE A 62 -0.82 -0.86 -15.62
N LEU A 63 -1.58 -0.87 -14.52
CA LEU A 63 -2.40 -2.02 -14.14
C LEU A 63 -3.47 -2.34 -15.20
N ARG A 64 -4.15 -1.32 -15.74
CA ARG A 64 -5.16 -1.51 -16.80
C ARG A 64 -4.55 -1.98 -18.11
N ASP A 65 -3.42 -1.41 -18.52
CA ASP A 65 -2.71 -1.79 -19.74
C ASP A 65 -2.23 -3.26 -19.68
N ASN A 66 -2.04 -3.79 -18.46
CA ASN A 66 -1.73 -5.19 -18.19
C ASN A 66 -2.97 -6.06 -17.88
N ASN A 67 -4.18 -5.57 -18.18
CA ASN A 67 -5.45 -6.27 -17.97
C ASN A 67 -5.70 -6.74 -16.52
N VAL A 68 -5.14 -6.04 -15.53
CA VAL A 68 -5.38 -6.35 -14.12
C VAL A 68 -6.79 -5.90 -13.74
N THR A 69 -7.57 -6.80 -13.15
CA THR A 69 -8.94 -6.51 -12.69
C THR A 69 -9.10 -6.66 -11.18
N GLY A 70 -8.28 -7.51 -10.55
CA GLY A 70 -8.26 -7.78 -9.12
C GLY A 70 -6.91 -7.50 -8.47
N LEU A 71 -6.93 -6.81 -7.34
CA LEU A 71 -5.77 -6.45 -6.53
C LEU A 71 -5.85 -7.11 -5.16
N GLU A 72 -4.76 -7.75 -4.76
CA GLU A 72 -4.49 -8.09 -3.37
C GLU A 72 -3.58 -7.02 -2.77
N LEU A 73 -3.91 -6.50 -1.58
CA LEU A 73 -3.15 -5.45 -0.92
C LEU A 73 -2.58 -5.95 0.40
N VAL A 74 -1.30 -5.66 0.59
CA VAL A 74 -0.51 -5.97 1.79
C VAL A 74 0.42 -4.79 2.13
N GLY A 75 1.08 -4.83 3.28
CA GLY A 75 2.08 -3.84 3.68
C GLY A 75 1.62 -2.95 4.83
N ILE A 76 2.09 -1.70 4.85
CA ILE A 76 1.93 -0.81 6.01
C ILE A 76 1.66 0.65 5.59
N ASP A 77 1.12 1.51 6.44
CA ASP A 77 0.37 1.18 7.65
C ASP A 77 -1.09 0.85 7.33
N GLY A 78 -1.63 -0.18 7.98
CA GLY A 78 -3.01 -0.65 7.83
C GLY A 78 -4.09 0.40 8.06
N ASN A 79 -3.85 1.40 8.93
CA ASN A 79 -4.79 2.51 9.16
C ASN A 79 -4.64 3.67 8.17
N TYR A 80 -3.53 3.74 7.44
CA TYR A 80 -3.18 4.87 6.59
C TYR A 80 -3.01 4.43 5.13
N CYS A 81 -1.78 4.26 4.65
CA CYS A 81 -1.47 4.09 3.23
C CYS A 81 -2.16 2.87 2.63
N VAL A 82 -2.22 1.76 3.36
CA VAL A 82 -2.91 0.55 2.93
C VAL A 82 -4.41 0.82 2.78
N ALA A 83 -5.07 1.36 3.81
CA ALA A 83 -6.51 1.63 3.77
C ALA A 83 -6.90 2.74 2.78
N ALA A 84 -6.05 3.74 2.58
CA ALA A 84 -6.26 4.79 1.58
C ALA A 84 -6.16 4.22 0.16
N SER A 85 -5.15 3.39 -0.08
CA SER A 85 -4.90 2.72 -1.36
C SER A 85 -6.00 1.69 -1.68
N ALA A 86 -6.47 0.92 -0.70
CA ALA A 86 -7.55 -0.05 -0.89
C ALA A 86 -8.86 0.64 -1.35
N ARG A 87 -9.25 1.73 -0.69
CA ARG A 87 -10.41 2.52 -1.11
C ARG A 87 -10.22 3.14 -2.49
N ALA A 88 -9.01 3.58 -2.81
CA ALA A 88 -8.71 4.17 -4.11
C ALA A 88 -8.68 3.14 -5.23
N GLY A 89 -8.16 1.93 -4.99
CA GLY A 89 -8.23 0.81 -5.94
C GLY A 89 -9.68 0.48 -6.29
N LYS A 90 -10.54 0.40 -5.26
CA LYS A 90 -11.98 0.20 -5.48
C LYS A 90 -12.61 1.33 -6.32
N ARG A 91 -12.30 2.60 -6.02
CA ARG A 91 -12.77 3.75 -6.82
C ARG A 91 -12.23 3.76 -8.25
N ASN A 92 -11.07 3.15 -8.50
CA ASN A 92 -10.50 2.99 -9.84
C ASN A 92 -11.09 1.80 -10.62
N GLY A 93 -12.09 1.10 -10.05
CA GLY A 93 -12.79 0.00 -10.71
C GLY A 93 -12.20 -1.38 -10.45
N PHE A 94 -11.14 -1.50 -9.64
CA PHE A 94 -10.55 -2.80 -9.32
C PHE A 94 -11.36 -3.53 -8.25
N SER A 95 -11.40 -4.86 -8.35
CA SER A 95 -11.72 -5.71 -7.20
C SER A 95 -10.55 -5.66 -6.22
N VAL A 96 -10.82 -5.46 -4.93
CA VAL A 96 -9.77 -5.29 -3.92
C VAL A 96 -9.97 -6.29 -2.81
N LEU A 97 -8.91 -7.03 -2.51
CA LEU A 97 -8.77 -7.89 -1.34
C LEU A 97 -7.63 -7.37 -0.47
N LEU A 98 -7.88 -7.34 0.83
CA LEU A 98 -6.88 -7.04 1.85
C LEU A 98 -6.59 -8.32 2.62
N ASP A 99 -5.34 -8.77 2.60
CA ASP A 99 -4.90 -9.86 3.48
C ASP A 99 -4.45 -9.28 4.83
N GLN A 100 -5.29 -9.45 5.85
CA GLN A 100 -5.02 -8.90 7.17
C GLN A 100 -3.78 -9.53 7.82
N LYS A 101 -3.37 -10.76 7.45
CA LYS A 101 -2.14 -11.39 7.97
C LYS A 101 -0.87 -10.68 7.53
N CYS A 102 -0.94 -10.02 6.38
CA CYS A 102 0.18 -9.36 5.73
C CYS A 102 0.12 -7.82 5.87
N VAL A 103 -0.69 -7.31 6.81
CA VAL A 103 -0.88 -5.88 7.03
C VAL A 103 -0.65 -5.53 8.49
N GLU A 104 0.36 -4.69 8.72
CA GLU A 104 0.68 -4.18 10.05
C GLU A 104 0.16 -2.76 10.26
N ALA A 105 -0.25 -2.47 11.49
CA ALA A 105 -0.89 -1.22 11.86
C ALA A 105 -0.41 -0.71 13.22
N ALA A 106 0.25 0.45 13.25
CA ALA A 106 0.85 1.07 14.43
C ALA A 106 -0.14 1.30 15.58
N LYS A 107 -1.44 1.41 15.28
CA LYS A 107 -2.52 1.46 16.28
C LYS A 107 -3.51 0.32 16.03
N ALA A 108 -3.19 -0.87 16.54
CA ALA A 108 -4.01 -2.07 16.38
C ALA A 108 -5.48 -1.87 16.80
N GLY A 109 -5.73 -1.17 17.92
CA GLY A 109 -7.10 -0.87 18.36
C GLY A 109 -7.90 0.03 17.42
N ARG A 110 -7.24 0.80 16.54
CA ARG A 110 -7.90 1.52 15.44
C ARG A 110 -8.08 0.63 14.21
N PHE A 111 -7.21 -0.35 14.00
CA PHE A 111 -7.19 -1.17 12.79
C PHE A 111 -8.46 -2.00 12.62
N THR A 112 -9.04 -2.52 13.70
CA THR A 112 -10.34 -3.20 13.64
C THR A 112 -11.42 -2.31 13.01
N ARG A 113 -11.54 -1.05 13.45
CA ARG A 113 -12.51 -0.09 12.87
C ARG A 113 -12.19 0.25 11.42
N THR A 114 -10.90 0.34 11.09
CA THR A 114 -10.46 0.54 9.71
C THR A 114 -10.92 -0.61 8.83
N VAL A 115 -10.68 -1.85 9.24
CA VAL A 115 -11.11 -3.06 8.54
C VAL A 115 -12.62 -3.08 8.34
N ASP A 116 -13.40 -2.76 9.38
CA ASP A 116 -14.86 -2.70 9.25
C ASP A 116 -15.30 -1.65 8.23
N GLY A 117 -14.66 -0.48 8.24
CA GLY A 117 -14.89 0.56 7.23
C GLY A 117 -14.48 0.15 5.82
N LEU A 118 -13.46 -0.70 5.65
CA LEU A 118 -13.07 -1.24 4.34
C LEU A 118 -14.11 -2.25 3.84
N ARG A 119 -14.60 -3.14 4.72
CA ARG A 119 -15.67 -4.08 4.38
C ARG A 119 -16.94 -3.35 3.92
N HIS A 120 -17.35 -2.32 4.65
CA HIS A 120 -18.50 -1.48 4.26
C HIS A 120 -18.29 -0.77 2.91
N ALA A 121 -17.04 -0.47 2.54
CA ALA A 121 -16.70 0.10 1.24
C ALA A 121 -16.64 -0.95 0.09
N GLY A 122 -17.05 -2.20 0.35
CA GLY A 122 -17.07 -3.27 -0.66
C GLY A 122 -15.69 -3.83 -0.99
N ILE A 123 -14.76 -3.77 -0.03
CA ILE A 123 -13.42 -4.38 -0.09
C ILE A 123 -13.47 -5.70 0.66
N THR A 124 -12.98 -6.78 0.04
CA THR A 124 -12.87 -8.09 0.69
C THR A 124 -11.71 -8.05 1.68
N VAL A 125 -11.91 -8.54 2.91
CA VAL A 125 -10.84 -8.62 3.92
C VAL A 125 -10.77 -10.05 4.45
N VAL A 126 -9.62 -10.70 4.24
CA VAL A 126 -9.33 -12.06 4.71
C VAL A 126 -8.38 -12.03 5.92
N ARG A 127 -8.35 -13.12 6.68
CA ARG A 127 -7.58 -13.28 7.91
C ARG A 127 -6.80 -14.57 7.92
#